data_AF-A0A0H2QWL6-F1
#
_entry.id   AF-A0A0H2QWL6-F1
#
_cell.length_a   1.000
_cell.length_b   1.000
_cell.length_c   1.000
_cell.angle_alpha   90.00
_cell.angle_beta   90.00
_cell.angle_gamma   90.00
#
_symmetry.space_group_name_H-M   'P 1'
#
loop_
_entity.id
_entity.type
_entity.pdbx_description
1 polymer ?
#
loop_
_entity_poly.entity_id
_entity_poly.type
_entity_poly.pdbx_seq_one_letter_code
_entity_poly.pdbx_strand_id
1 'polypeptide(L)'
;MPYEMLSNPEAFKREMEKRAIALTQRIDKAQPEPQAKMILRRHFKKGKTALILPNGNNFGDQLLLEEYWVCKIEEIKMRKEEVVFAKVNWFWNPKDVVLRKDAVLRKTNLGKRERLTSNTFDYVHSSRFYDMYTVQPYEENDVYEAAIDEDELYSRYDYNPKTKVASTPATFCFCKGFYNPDRDVMRVCLPCAEYIHIDCLRKGGSPQTNLQKPLYLQFERTLFNGLGYDGYMDMPTEKAHYEGVPQNIIDLARSPIVRGKHFGIVGNGNPVMRARDYLAAKIMKGTPIPNDWMKPCYVTEETVSSFILDLAEKFHCPKCLGPV
;
A
#
# COMPACT_ATOMS: atom_id res chain seq x y z
N MET A 1 -24.51 15.28 23.22
CA MET A 1 -25.57 16.30 23.13
C MET A 1 -26.76 15.81 23.95
N PRO A 2 -27.43 16.65 24.75
CA PRO A 2 -28.64 16.25 25.45
C PRO A 2 -29.74 15.84 24.45
N TYR A 3 -30.52 14.82 24.81
CA TYR A 3 -31.58 14.24 23.95
C TYR A 3 -32.65 15.28 23.55
N GLU A 4 -32.85 16.31 24.36
CA GLU A 4 -33.77 17.43 24.12
C GLU A 4 -33.38 18.34 22.94
N MET A 5 -32.13 18.31 22.47
CA MET A 5 -31.70 19.12 21.31
C MET A 5 -32.03 18.49 19.95
N LEU A 6 -32.37 17.20 19.89
CA LEU A 6 -32.67 16.50 18.65
C LEU A 6 -34.14 16.65 18.20
N SER A 7 -35.03 17.10 19.09
CA SER A 7 -36.45 17.29 18.80
C SER A 7 -36.79 18.68 18.23
N ASN A 8 -35.83 19.61 18.19
CA ASN A 8 -36.01 20.96 17.64
C ASN A 8 -34.93 21.28 16.59
N PRO A 9 -35.22 21.06 15.29
CA PRO A 9 -34.28 21.28 14.20
C PRO A 9 -33.71 22.70 14.10
N GLU A 10 -34.50 23.72 14.49
CA GLU A 10 -34.02 25.11 14.48
C GLU A 10 -33.01 25.38 15.59
N ALA A 11 -33.23 24.81 16.78
CA ALA A 11 -32.29 24.94 17.90
C ALA A 11 -30.95 24.27 17.57
N PHE A 12 -30.99 23.10 16.91
CA PHE A 12 -29.80 22.41 16.43
C PHE A 12 -29.04 23.22 15.39
N LYS A 13 -29.75 23.80 14.40
CA LYS A 13 -29.13 24.65 13.37
C LYS A 13 -28.43 25.87 13.97
N ARG A 14 -29.07 26.57 14.92
CA ARG A 14 -28.49 27.74 15.60
C ARG A 14 -27.26 27.38 16.44
N GLU A 15 -27.25 26.22 17.09
CA GLU A 15 -26.10 25.74 17.86
C GLU A 15 -24.91 25.37 16.94
N MET A 16 -25.19 24.74 15.79
CA MET A 16 -24.17 24.44 14.79
C MET A 16 -23.58 25.71 14.15
N GLU A 17 -24.42 26.71 13.85
CA GLU A 17 -23.97 28.02 13.36
C GLU A 17 -23.10 28.74 14.41
N LYS A 18 -23.50 28.72 15.69
CA LYS A 18 -22.68 29.27 16.78
C LYS A 18 -21.32 28.58 16.90
N ARG A 19 -21.27 27.26 16.76
CA ARG A 19 -20.02 26.48 16.80
C ARG A 19 -19.15 26.75 15.58
N ALA A 20 -19.74 26.87 14.40
CA ALA A 20 -19.02 27.22 13.17
C ALA A 20 -18.37 28.61 13.30
N ILE A 21 -19.14 29.62 13.75
CA ILE A 21 -18.63 30.98 13.98
C ILE A 21 -17.52 30.98 15.05
N ALA A 22 -17.71 30.26 16.16
CA ALA A 22 -16.69 30.15 17.21
C ALA A 22 -15.42 29.45 16.73
N LEU A 23 -15.53 28.46 15.84
CA LEU A 23 -14.40 27.79 15.22
C LEU A 23 -13.65 28.72 14.27
N THR A 24 -14.36 29.45 13.40
CA THR A 24 -13.76 30.46 12.51
C THR A 24 -13.06 31.55 13.30
N GLN A 25 -13.67 32.06 14.38
CA GLN A 25 -13.04 33.05 15.25
C GLN A 25 -11.82 32.51 16.02
N ARG A 26 -11.76 31.20 16.31
CA ARG A 26 -10.57 30.56 16.87
C ARG A 26 -9.46 30.40 15.84
N ILE A 27 -9.81 30.11 14.59
CA ILE A 27 -8.84 30.04 13.46
C ILE A 27 -8.27 31.44 13.19
N ASP A 28 -9.11 32.47 13.16
CA ASP A 28 -8.68 33.86 12.91
C ASP A 28 -7.91 34.49 14.07
N LYS A 29 -8.15 34.06 15.32
CA LYS A 29 -7.33 34.44 16.48
C LYS A 29 -6.07 33.59 16.65
N ALA A 30 -5.99 32.45 15.96
CA ALA A 30 -4.78 31.65 15.81
C ALA A 30 -3.99 32.09 14.56
N GLN A 31 -3.89 33.41 14.32
CA GLN A 31 -2.82 33.95 13.50
C GLN A 31 -1.52 33.39 14.08
N PRO A 32 -0.74 32.58 13.32
CA PRO A 32 0.53 32.12 13.82
C PRO A 32 1.35 33.37 14.11
N GLU A 33 1.86 33.49 15.34
CA GLU A 33 3.02 34.33 15.60
C GLU A 33 4.00 34.12 14.44
N PRO A 34 4.67 35.17 13.92
CA PRO A 34 5.65 35.02 12.87
C PRO A 34 6.71 34.04 13.38
N GLN A 35 6.55 32.77 13.00
CA GLN A 35 7.35 31.67 13.50
C GLN A 35 8.79 32.05 13.19
N ALA A 36 9.53 32.41 14.23
CA ALA A 36 10.97 32.53 14.16
C ALA A 36 11.42 31.23 13.49
N LYS A 37 11.90 31.36 12.24
CA LYS A 37 12.28 30.24 11.38
C LYS A 37 13.19 29.32 12.17
N MET A 38 12.63 28.27 12.77
CA MET A 38 13.41 27.19 13.30
C MET A 38 13.99 26.54 12.04
N ILE A 39 15.21 26.94 11.68
CA ILE A 39 15.98 26.30 10.63
C ILE A 39 16.25 24.90 11.19
N LEU A 40 15.32 23.98 10.94
CA LEU A 40 15.53 22.57 11.19
C LEU A 40 16.77 22.20 10.39
N ARG A 41 17.87 21.96 11.09
CA ARG A 41 19.12 21.48 10.49
C ARG A 41 18.85 20.07 9.98
N ARG A 42 18.45 19.98 8.72
CA ARG A 42 18.27 18.71 8.01
C ARG A 42 19.61 18.25 7.47
N HIS A 43 19.95 16.98 7.72
CA HIS A 43 21.19 16.38 7.27
C HIS A 43 20.92 15.44 6.10
N PHE A 44 21.36 15.83 4.90
CA PHE A 44 21.26 15.03 3.70
C PHE A 44 22.49 14.15 3.52
N LYS A 45 22.30 12.91 3.06
CA LYS A 45 23.37 11.92 2.91
C LYS A 45 23.28 11.21 1.56
N LYS A 46 24.44 10.87 0.99
CA LYS A 46 24.55 10.01 -0.20
C LYS A 46 23.77 8.70 0.00
N GLY A 47 23.15 8.22 -1.06
CA GLY A 47 22.37 6.99 -1.14
C GLY A 47 20.94 7.13 -0.62
N LYS A 48 20.59 8.25 0.02
CA LYS A 48 19.25 8.49 0.55
C LYS A 48 18.41 9.29 -0.45
N THR A 49 17.10 9.17 -0.31
CA THR A 49 16.11 9.89 -1.12
C THR A 49 15.63 11.17 -0.44
N ALA A 50 15.30 12.18 -1.23
CA ALA A 50 14.93 13.49 -0.75
C ALA A 50 13.85 14.13 -1.62
N LEU A 51 13.06 15.01 -0.98
CA LEU A 51 12.12 15.91 -1.63
C LEU A 51 12.84 17.19 -2.04
N ILE A 52 12.58 17.63 -3.27
CA ILE A 52 13.12 18.85 -3.85
C ILE A 52 11.96 19.80 -4.13
N LEU A 53 12.11 21.07 -3.71
CA LEU A 53 11.12 22.11 -3.96
C LEU A 53 11.00 22.39 -5.47
N PRO A 54 9.77 22.37 -6.04
CA PRO A 54 9.54 22.78 -7.43
C PRO A 54 9.88 24.25 -7.67
N ASN A 55 10.30 24.58 -8.91
CA ASN A 55 10.67 25.95 -9.27
C ASN A 55 9.51 26.92 -9.02
N GLY A 56 9.81 28.08 -8.44
CA GLY A 56 8.81 29.08 -8.03
C GLY A 56 8.28 28.89 -6.61
N ASN A 57 8.46 27.72 -6.01
CA ASN A 57 8.07 27.48 -4.62
C ASN A 57 9.18 27.82 -3.61
N ASN A 58 8.73 28.24 -2.44
CA ASN A 58 9.53 28.63 -1.29
C ASN A 58 9.34 27.65 -0.12
N PHE A 59 10.28 27.69 0.82
CA PHE A 59 10.11 26.98 2.10
C PHE A 59 8.95 27.59 2.88
N GLY A 60 8.00 26.75 3.29
CA GLY A 60 6.77 27.15 3.97
C GLY A 60 5.53 27.09 3.09
N ASP A 61 5.70 26.95 1.76
CA ASP A 61 4.58 26.67 0.87
C ASP A 61 3.94 25.31 1.24
N GLN A 62 2.62 25.29 1.34
CA GLN A 62 1.87 24.07 1.62
C GLN A 62 1.69 23.26 0.34
N LEU A 63 2.69 22.42 0.04
CA LEU A 63 2.65 21.48 -1.08
C LEU A 63 2.22 20.09 -0.62
N LEU A 64 1.41 19.44 -1.44
CA LEU A 64 1.13 18.02 -1.32
C LEU A 64 2.39 17.22 -1.70
N LEU A 65 2.54 16.04 -1.08
CA LEU A 65 3.69 15.16 -1.34
C LEU A 65 3.89 14.85 -2.85
N GLU A 66 2.79 14.77 -3.61
CA GLU A 66 2.83 14.48 -5.03
C GLU A 66 3.39 15.61 -5.90
N GLU A 67 3.45 16.84 -5.38
CA GLU A 67 3.92 18.04 -6.06
C GLU A 67 5.43 18.25 -5.91
N TYR A 68 6.05 17.65 -4.88
CA TYR A 68 7.50 17.67 -4.75
C TYR A 68 8.17 16.82 -5.82
N TRP A 69 9.29 17.32 -6.31
CA TRP A 69 10.24 16.49 -7.04
C TRP A 69 10.91 15.52 -6.07
N VAL A 70 11.18 14.30 -6.51
CA VAL A 70 11.78 13.27 -5.66
C VAL A 70 13.03 12.75 -6.33
N CYS A 71 14.10 12.61 -5.55
CA CYS A 71 15.38 12.18 -6.08
C CYS A 71 16.15 11.30 -5.10
N LYS A 72 17.06 10.47 -5.61
CA LYS A 72 18.12 9.80 -4.85
C LYS A 72 19.40 10.62 -4.94
N ILE A 73 20.03 10.88 -3.81
CA ILE A 73 21.31 11.61 -3.74
C ILE A 73 22.44 10.66 -4.09
N GLU A 74 23.10 10.86 -5.22
CA GLU A 74 24.19 10.00 -5.69
C GLU A 74 25.55 10.51 -5.22
N GLU A 75 25.71 11.85 -5.19
CA GLU A 75 26.96 12.49 -4.80
C GLU A 75 26.68 13.88 -4.24
N ILE A 76 27.48 14.35 -3.28
CA ILE A 76 27.44 15.71 -2.74
C ILE A 76 28.79 16.35 -3.03
N LYS A 77 28.79 17.47 -3.75
CA LYS A 77 29.99 18.23 -4.11
C LYS A 77 29.90 19.66 -3.62
N MET A 78 31.04 20.19 -3.20
CA MET A 78 31.22 21.61 -2.99
C MET A 78 32.01 22.18 -4.17
N ARG A 79 31.56 23.30 -4.74
CA ARG A 79 32.24 23.97 -5.86
C ARG A 79 32.57 25.41 -5.47
N LYS A 80 33.85 25.68 -5.22
CA LYS A 80 34.42 26.96 -4.75
C LYS A 80 33.77 27.43 -3.44
N GLU A 81 34.58 27.49 -2.39
CA GLU A 81 34.33 28.13 -1.08
C GLU A 81 32.84 28.45 -0.80
N GLU A 82 32.04 27.41 -0.49
CA GLU A 82 30.67 27.45 0.11
C GLU A 82 29.47 27.03 -0.76
N VAL A 83 29.55 26.91 -2.09
CA VAL A 83 28.37 26.46 -2.86
C VAL A 83 28.29 24.94 -2.92
N VAL A 84 27.25 24.36 -2.32
CA VAL A 84 27.02 22.91 -2.27
C VAL A 84 25.95 22.48 -3.28
N PHE A 85 26.32 21.53 -4.15
CA PHE A 85 25.43 20.87 -5.11
C PHE A 85 25.39 19.37 -4.84
N ALA A 86 24.26 18.74 -5.15
CA ALA A 86 24.12 17.29 -5.14
C ALA A 86 23.89 16.79 -6.57
N LYS A 87 24.63 15.75 -6.97
CA LYS A 87 24.29 14.94 -8.13
C LYS A 87 23.15 14.02 -7.71
N VAL A 88 22.03 14.07 -8.42
CA VAL A 88 20.82 13.33 -8.06
C VAL A 88 20.35 12.45 -9.21
N ASN A 89 19.63 11.38 -8.88
CA ASN A 89 18.86 10.57 -9.82
C ASN A 89 17.36 10.75 -9.54
N TRP A 90 16.58 11.05 -10.57
CA TRP A 90 15.18 11.45 -10.42
C TRP A 90 14.20 10.28 -10.32
N PHE A 91 13.17 10.47 -9.52
CA PHE A 91 11.94 9.68 -9.48
C PHE A 91 10.83 10.49 -10.17
N TRP A 92 10.39 10.03 -11.35
CA TRP A 92 9.44 10.76 -12.17
C TRP A 92 8.00 10.55 -11.72
N ASN A 93 7.24 11.63 -11.65
CA ASN A 93 5.80 11.57 -11.44
C ASN A 93 5.11 11.07 -12.72
N PRO A 94 4.14 10.14 -12.65
CA PRO A 94 3.33 9.69 -13.79
C PRO A 94 2.76 10.82 -14.66
N LYS A 95 2.44 11.97 -14.06
CA LYS A 95 1.93 13.16 -14.77
C LYS A 95 2.97 13.68 -15.78
N ASP A 96 4.24 13.71 -15.39
CA ASP A 96 5.36 14.29 -16.18
C ASP A 96 6.02 13.30 -17.13
N VAL A 97 5.80 12.00 -16.93
CA VAL A 97 6.33 10.96 -17.80
C VAL A 97 5.74 11.09 -19.21
N VAL A 98 6.59 11.03 -20.23
CA VAL A 98 6.16 10.88 -21.63
C VAL A 98 6.59 9.48 -22.09
N LEU A 99 5.62 8.64 -22.42
CA LEU A 99 5.85 7.28 -22.91
C LEU A 99 5.78 7.25 -24.45
N ARG A 100 6.53 6.34 -25.08
CA ARG A 100 6.38 6.08 -26.52
C ARG A 100 4.98 5.56 -26.83
N LYS A 101 4.49 5.80 -28.06
CA LYS A 101 3.16 5.34 -28.51
C LYS A 101 3.04 3.82 -28.50
N ASP A 102 4.12 3.11 -28.79
CA ASP A 102 4.24 1.64 -28.78
C ASP A 102 4.59 1.07 -27.39
N ALA A 103 4.70 1.89 -26.34
CA ALA A 103 4.97 1.38 -25.00
C ALA A 103 3.81 0.50 -24.49
N VAL A 104 4.15 -0.63 -23.87
CA VAL A 104 3.17 -1.53 -23.23
C VAL A 104 2.52 -0.84 -22.03
N LEU A 105 3.34 -0.21 -21.18
CA LEU A 105 2.87 0.60 -20.06
C LEU A 105 2.10 1.82 -20.57
N ARG A 106 0.93 2.07 -19.99
CA ARG A 106 0.13 3.29 -20.21
C ARG A 106 0.03 4.08 -18.90
N LYS A 107 -0.20 5.40 -19.01
CA LYS A 107 -0.41 6.26 -17.83
C LYS A 107 -1.56 5.79 -16.94
N THR A 108 -2.59 5.18 -17.53
CA THR A 108 -3.74 4.60 -16.82
C THR A 108 -3.40 3.36 -15.99
N ASN A 109 -2.19 2.80 -16.13
CA ASN A 109 -1.70 1.69 -15.32
C ASN A 109 -0.92 2.14 -14.08
N LEU A 110 -0.51 3.41 -14.04
CA LEU A 110 0.26 3.98 -12.94
C LEU A 110 -0.66 4.45 -11.83
N GLY A 111 -0.29 4.18 -10.58
CA GLY A 111 -0.96 4.74 -9.41
C GLY A 111 -0.58 6.21 -9.20
N LYS A 112 -1.40 6.91 -8.41
CA LYS A 112 -1.29 8.35 -8.13
C LYS A 112 -0.02 8.67 -7.32
N ARG A 113 0.34 7.77 -6.40
CA ARG A 113 1.54 7.85 -5.54
C ARG A 113 2.76 7.18 -6.14
N GLU A 114 2.63 6.63 -7.34
CA GLU A 114 3.72 5.93 -8.01
C GLU A 114 4.81 6.92 -8.46
N ARG A 115 6.04 6.42 -8.49
CA ARG A 115 7.21 7.10 -9.01
C ARG A 115 7.99 6.15 -9.90
N LEU A 116 8.48 6.66 -11.03
CA LEU A 116 9.29 5.87 -11.96
C LEU A 116 10.76 6.21 -11.76
N THR A 117 11.57 5.21 -11.45
CA THR A 117 13.01 5.39 -11.19
C THR A 117 13.74 5.71 -12.49
N SER A 118 14.49 6.81 -12.53
CA SER A 118 15.24 7.18 -13.73
C SER A 118 16.64 6.59 -13.79
N ASN A 119 17.23 6.63 -14.99
CA ASN A 119 18.66 6.47 -15.22
C ASN A 119 19.35 7.79 -15.59
N THR A 120 18.66 8.92 -15.40
CA THR A 120 19.19 10.25 -15.69
C THR A 120 19.64 10.96 -14.43
N PHE A 121 20.73 11.71 -14.56
CA PHE A 121 21.32 12.46 -13.47
C PHE A 121 21.26 13.95 -13.74
N ASP A 122 21.10 14.72 -12.67
CA ASP A 122 21.18 16.17 -12.71
C ASP A 122 21.92 16.70 -11.46
N TYR A 123 22.26 17.98 -11.45
CA TYR A 123 22.84 18.66 -10.31
C TYR A 123 21.85 19.66 -9.72
N VAL A 124 21.51 19.45 -8.45
CA VAL A 124 20.57 20.30 -7.72
C VAL A 124 21.33 21.07 -6.64
N HIS A 125 21.09 22.38 -6.58
CA HIS A 125 21.65 23.22 -5.54
C HIS A 125 21.08 22.84 -4.17
N SER A 126 21.92 22.77 -3.14
CA SER A 126 21.54 22.36 -1.78
C SER A 126 20.36 23.14 -1.20
N SER A 127 20.20 24.41 -1.56
CA SER A 127 19.07 25.24 -1.12
C SER A 127 17.69 24.80 -1.65
N ARG A 128 17.61 23.83 -2.56
CA ARG A 128 16.33 23.30 -3.07
C ARG A 128 15.88 22.03 -2.35
N PHE A 129 16.72 21.45 -1.52
CA PHE A 129 16.38 20.27 -0.73
C PHE A 129 15.39 20.66 0.37
N TYR A 130 14.20 20.06 0.30
CA TYR A 130 13.16 20.27 1.29
C TYR A 130 13.38 19.34 2.48
N ASP A 131 13.17 18.03 2.30
CA ASP A 131 13.25 17.04 3.37
C ASP A 131 13.78 15.69 2.89
N MET A 132 14.18 14.84 3.83
CA MET A 132 14.44 13.43 3.60
C MET A 132 13.11 12.69 3.41
N TYR A 133 13.07 11.75 2.47
CA TYR A 133 11.89 10.93 2.23
C TYR A 133 12.30 9.54 1.76
N THR A 134 11.45 8.54 1.88
CA THR A 134 11.71 7.18 1.37
C THR A 134 10.67 6.83 0.31
N VAL A 135 11.14 6.51 -0.90
CA VAL A 135 10.27 5.90 -1.91
C VAL A 135 10.32 4.39 -1.71
N GLN A 136 9.19 3.78 -1.39
CA GLN A 136 9.12 2.35 -1.11
C GLN A 136 9.32 1.55 -2.40
N PRO A 137 10.28 0.61 -2.48
CA PRO A 137 10.29 -0.35 -3.57
C PRO A 137 9.05 -1.24 -3.47
N TYR A 138 8.45 -1.60 -4.60
CA TYR A 138 7.30 -2.50 -4.63
C TYR A 138 7.51 -3.62 -5.66
N GLU A 139 7.56 -4.87 -5.19
CA GLU A 139 7.58 -6.08 -6.03
C GLU A 139 6.18 -6.67 -6.14
N GLU A 140 5.57 -6.56 -7.32
CA GLU A 140 4.16 -6.88 -7.51
C GLU A 140 3.82 -8.38 -7.37
N ASN A 141 4.82 -9.26 -7.44
CA ASN A 141 4.62 -10.72 -7.38
C ASN A 141 4.86 -11.30 -5.98
N ASP A 142 5.38 -10.51 -5.03
CA ASP A 142 5.61 -10.99 -3.67
C ASP A 142 4.35 -10.85 -2.82
N VAL A 143 3.83 -11.97 -2.34
CA VAL A 143 2.66 -11.99 -1.43
C VAL A 143 3.07 -11.62 -0.01
N TYR A 144 4.36 -11.70 0.34
CA TYR A 144 4.92 -11.28 1.62
C TYR A 144 5.46 -9.85 1.60
N GLU A 145 5.17 -9.09 0.54
CA GLU A 145 5.56 -7.69 0.43
C GLU A 145 5.10 -6.89 1.67
N ALA A 146 5.94 -5.97 2.13
CA ALA A 146 5.62 -5.16 3.29
C ALA A 146 4.47 -4.18 2.98
N ALA A 147 3.70 -3.79 4.00
CA ALA A 147 2.67 -2.77 3.82
C ALA A 147 3.32 -1.45 3.34
N ILE A 148 2.69 -0.84 2.33
CA ILE A 148 3.00 0.51 1.86
C ILE A 148 1.76 1.34 2.15
N ASP A 149 1.92 2.42 2.92
CA ASP A 149 0.81 3.28 3.29
C ASP A 149 0.27 4.04 2.05
N GLU A 150 -1.02 4.39 2.06
CA GLU A 150 -1.67 5.12 0.98
C GLU A 150 -1.13 6.56 0.82
N ASP A 151 -0.50 7.10 1.86
CA ASP A 151 0.18 8.38 1.82
C ASP A 151 1.65 8.29 1.36
N GLU A 152 2.21 7.09 1.28
CA GLU A 152 3.60 6.87 0.87
C GLU A 152 3.78 6.84 -0.64
N LEU A 153 4.96 7.30 -1.10
CA LEU A 153 5.38 7.12 -2.49
C LEU A 153 6.04 5.76 -2.66
N TYR A 154 5.77 5.12 -3.80
CA TYR A 154 6.36 3.83 -4.14
C TYR A 154 6.87 3.79 -5.58
N SER A 155 7.75 2.84 -5.89
CA SER A 155 8.32 2.62 -7.22
C SER A 155 8.42 1.14 -7.54
N ARG A 156 7.93 0.77 -8.73
CA ARG A 156 8.04 -0.58 -9.31
C ARG A 156 8.52 -0.59 -10.76
N TYR A 157 8.68 0.60 -11.38
CA TYR A 157 9.12 0.71 -12.77
C TYR A 157 10.33 1.62 -12.93
N ASP A 158 11.21 1.25 -13.86
CA ASP A 158 12.29 2.08 -14.35
C ASP A 158 11.81 2.90 -15.56
N TYR A 159 12.35 4.09 -15.74
CA TYR A 159 12.01 4.99 -16.84
C TYR A 159 13.23 5.75 -17.38
N ASN A 160 13.43 5.64 -18.69
CA ASN A 160 14.42 6.42 -19.41
C ASN A 160 13.74 7.61 -20.12
N PRO A 161 13.86 8.84 -19.61
CA PRO A 161 13.22 10.02 -20.21
C PRO A 161 13.77 10.37 -21.60
N LYS A 162 15.01 9.98 -21.93
CA LYS A 162 15.59 10.23 -23.26
C LYS A 162 14.93 9.36 -24.33
N THR A 163 14.77 8.08 -24.04
CA THR A 163 14.16 7.11 -24.97
C THR A 163 12.65 6.99 -24.82
N LYS A 164 12.08 7.56 -23.75
CA LYS A 164 10.66 7.47 -23.38
C LYS A 164 10.19 6.04 -23.14
N VAL A 165 11.11 5.16 -22.75
CA VAL A 165 10.87 3.73 -22.46
C VAL A 165 10.79 3.54 -20.95
N ALA A 166 9.78 2.82 -20.51
CA ALA A 166 9.68 2.30 -19.14
C ALA A 166 9.87 0.79 -19.13
N SER A 167 10.19 0.21 -17.97
CA SER A 167 10.21 -1.23 -17.79
C SER A 167 8.83 -1.85 -18.08
N THR A 168 8.84 -3.11 -18.50
CA THR A 168 7.61 -3.82 -18.86
C THR A 168 6.83 -4.17 -17.59
N PRO A 169 5.56 -3.73 -17.48
CA PRO A 169 4.73 -4.05 -16.32
C PRO A 169 4.40 -5.55 -16.26
N ALA A 170 4.28 -6.08 -15.04
CA ALA A 170 3.80 -7.43 -14.84
C ALA A 170 2.33 -7.54 -15.30
N THR A 171 2.02 -8.59 -16.04
CA THR A 171 0.64 -8.90 -16.42
C THR A 171 0.05 -9.89 -15.44
N PHE A 172 -1.18 -9.66 -15.05
CA PHE A 172 -1.92 -10.50 -14.13
C PHE A 172 -3.24 -10.92 -14.75
N CYS A 173 -3.95 -11.80 -14.05
CA CYS A 173 -5.27 -12.27 -14.39
C CYS A 173 -5.31 -13.00 -15.75
N PHE A 174 -6.38 -13.76 -15.96
CA PHE A 174 -6.64 -14.38 -17.25
C PHE A 174 -6.93 -13.34 -18.36
N CYS A 175 -7.25 -12.10 -18.00
CA CYS A 175 -7.39 -10.99 -18.95
C CYS A 175 -6.06 -10.42 -19.44
N LYS A 176 -4.92 -10.84 -18.86
CA LYS A 176 -3.57 -10.30 -19.14
C LYS A 176 -3.48 -8.78 -18.92
N GLY A 177 -4.28 -8.27 -18.00
CA GLY A 177 -4.32 -6.86 -17.62
C GLY A 177 -3.26 -6.52 -16.57
N PHE A 178 -3.03 -5.22 -16.40
CA PHE A 178 -2.11 -4.68 -15.39
C PHE A 178 -2.83 -4.40 -14.07
N TYR A 179 -2.05 -4.20 -13.02
CA TYR A 179 -2.54 -3.77 -11.71
C TYR A 179 -2.33 -2.27 -11.52
N ASN A 180 -3.42 -1.52 -11.38
CA ASN A 180 -3.40 -0.16 -10.88
C ASN A 180 -3.99 -0.13 -9.45
N PRO A 181 -3.20 0.17 -8.41
CA PRO A 181 -3.67 0.13 -7.02
C PRO A 181 -4.80 1.11 -6.71
N ASP A 182 -4.99 2.19 -7.47
CA ASP A 182 -6.07 3.14 -7.22
C ASP A 182 -7.40 2.71 -7.85
N ARG A 183 -7.34 1.87 -8.89
CA ARG A 183 -8.50 1.50 -9.71
C ARG A 183 -8.94 0.07 -9.50
N ASP A 184 -8.00 -0.83 -9.35
CA ASP A 184 -8.23 -2.26 -9.44
C ASP A 184 -8.32 -2.85 -8.04
N VAL A 185 -9.23 -3.80 -7.84
CA VAL A 185 -9.19 -4.70 -6.68
C VAL A 185 -8.89 -6.09 -7.21
N MET A 186 -7.86 -6.73 -6.67
CA MET A 186 -7.42 -8.05 -7.09
C MET A 186 -7.38 -9.01 -5.90
N ARG A 187 -7.71 -10.28 -6.15
CA ARG A 187 -7.50 -11.38 -5.20
C ARG A 187 -6.44 -12.34 -5.72
N VAL A 188 -5.77 -13.09 -4.84
CA VAL A 188 -4.74 -14.06 -5.27
C VAL A 188 -5.25 -15.49 -5.23
N CYS A 189 -4.96 -16.25 -6.29
CA CYS A 189 -5.01 -17.70 -6.24
C CYS A 189 -3.63 -18.21 -5.84
N LEU A 190 -3.45 -18.63 -4.58
CA LEU A 190 -2.14 -19.10 -4.10
C LEU A 190 -1.62 -20.35 -4.83
N PRO A 191 -2.43 -21.39 -5.13
CA PRO A 191 -1.94 -22.54 -5.90
C PRO A 191 -1.44 -22.16 -7.30
N CYS A 192 -2.04 -21.15 -7.92
CA CYS A 192 -1.61 -20.66 -9.24
C CYS A 192 -0.57 -19.54 -9.17
N ALA A 193 -0.28 -19.01 -7.97
CA ALA A 193 0.50 -17.80 -7.73
C ALA A 193 0.08 -16.62 -8.65
N GLU A 194 -1.23 -16.44 -8.85
CA GLU A 194 -1.75 -15.46 -9.81
C GLU A 194 -2.78 -14.53 -9.16
N TYR A 195 -2.57 -13.22 -9.30
CA TYR A 195 -3.56 -12.22 -8.95
C TYR A 195 -4.62 -12.10 -10.05
N ILE A 196 -5.89 -11.98 -9.65
CA ILE A 196 -7.05 -11.95 -10.53
C ILE A 196 -7.91 -10.75 -10.16
N HIS A 197 -8.28 -9.92 -11.14
CA HIS A 197 -9.18 -8.79 -10.90
C HIS A 197 -10.56 -9.28 -10.44
N ILE A 198 -11.09 -8.70 -9.38
CA ILE A 198 -12.43 -9.03 -8.88
C ILE A 198 -13.49 -8.80 -9.98
N ASP A 199 -13.36 -7.72 -10.76
CA ASP A 199 -14.30 -7.44 -11.84
C ASP A 199 -14.26 -8.50 -12.96
N CYS A 200 -13.10 -9.12 -13.19
CA CYS A 200 -12.99 -10.24 -14.13
C CYS A 200 -13.68 -11.49 -13.57
N LEU A 201 -13.54 -11.77 -12.28
CA LEU A 201 -14.25 -12.88 -11.61
C LEU A 201 -15.78 -12.68 -11.67
N ARG A 202 -16.27 -11.48 -11.38
CA ARG A 202 -17.70 -11.11 -11.44
C ARG A 202 -18.31 -11.24 -12.84
N LYS A 203 -17.55 -10.92 -13.88
CA LYS A 203 -17.99 -11.02 -15.30
C LYS A 203 -18.05 -12.46 -15.84
N GLY A 204 -18.10 -13.46 -14.96
CA GLY A 204 -18.19 -14.87 -15.31
C GLY A 204 -16.85 -15.61 -15.32
N GLY A 205 -15.77 -14.98 -14.85
CA GLY A 205 -14.47 -15.65 -14.70
C GLY A 205 -14.40 -16.63 -13.52
N SER A 206 -15.34 -16.54 -12.58
CA SER A 206 -15.42 -17.47 -11.45
C SER A 206 -16.38 -18.63 -11.76
N PRO A 207 -15.90 -19.88 -11.87
CA PRO A 207 -16.76 -21.04 -12.01
C PRO A 207 -17.60 -21.25 -10.74
N GLN A 208 -18.82 -21.77 -10.93
CA GLN A 208 -19.64 -22.25 -9.83
C GLN A 208 -19.12 -23.61 -9.38
N THR A 209 -18.90 -23.78 -8.07
CA THR A 209 -18.42 -25.04 -7.51
C THR A 209 -19.32 -25.46 -6.36
N ASN A 210 -19.62 -26.75 -6.29
CA ASN A 210 -20.26 -27.35 -5.11
C ASN A 210 -19.14 -27.68 -4.13
N LEU A 211 -18.82 -26.73 -3.26
CA LEU A 211 -17.78 -26.92 -2.26
C LEU A 211 -18.22 -27.96 -1.23
N GLN A 212 -17.41 -29.00 -1.05
CA GLN A 212 -17.59 -29.96 0.05
C GLN A 212 -17.19 -29.35 1.41
N LYS A 213 -16.24 -28.41 1.42
CA LYS A 213 -15.74 -27.72 2.63
C LYS A 213 -16.14 -26.24 2.62
N PRO A 214 -16.49 -25.64 3.78
CA PRO A 214 -16.67 -24.20 3.88
C PRO A 214 -15.48 -23.41 3.33
N LEU A 215 -15.76 -22.35 2.58
CA LEU A 215 -14.73 -21.57 1.85
C LEU A 215 -13.62 -21.04 2.76
N TYR A 216 -13.98 -20.52 3.93
CA TYR A 216 -13.02 -19.97 4.90
C TYR A 216 -11.99 -21.02 5.35
N LEU A 217 -12.40 -22.29 5.51
CA LEU A 217 -11.47 -23.37 5.87
C LEU A 217 -10.50 -23.65 4.72
N GLN A 218 -10.94 -23.53 3.48
CA GLN A 218 -10.04 -23.73 2.35
C GLN A 218 -8.99 -22.62 2.28
N PHE A 219 -9.37 -21.37 2.56
CA PHE A 219 -8.41 -20.26 2.67
C PHE A 219 -7.38 -20.52 3.77
N GLU A 220 -7.83 -20.82 4.98
CA GLU A 220 -6.98 -21.10 6.15
C GLU A 220 -5.92 -22.20 5.86
N ARG A 221 -6.29 -23.17 5.02
CA ARG A 221 -5.47 -24.34 4.69
C ARG A 221 -4.55 -24.14 3.49
N THR A 222 -4.65 -23.00 2.80
CA THR A 222 -3.87 -22.75 1.59
C THR A 222 -2.61 -21.94 1.89
N LEU A 223 -1.44 -22.57 1.75
CA LEU A 223 -0.13 -21.94 1.90
C LEU A 223 0.51 -21.61 0.54
N PHE A 224 1.39 -20.60 0.52
CA PHE A 224 2.22 -20.28 -0.63
C PHE A 224 3.46 -21.17 -0.62
N ASN A 225 3.68 -21.93 -1.69
CA ASN A 225 4.82 -22.85 -1.87
C ASN A 225 4.97 -24.01 -0.87
N GLY A 226 4.09 -24.18 0.12
CA GLY A 226 3.97 -25.39 0.95
C GLY A 226 5.22 -25.84 1.73
N LEU A 227 6.29 -25.04 1.74
CA LEU A 227 7.60 -25.47 2.21
C LEU A 227 7.55 -25.86 3.70
N GLY A 228 7.65 -27.18 3.96
CA GLY A 228 7.76 -27.74 5.31
C GLY A 228 6.43 -28.00 6.03
N TYR A 229 5.31 -28.05 5.29
CA TYR A 229 3.96 -28.32 5.81
C TYR A 229 3.15 -29.27 4.90
N ASP A 230 3.82 -30.31 4.37
CA ASP A 230 3.16 -31.32 3.53
C ASP A 230 1.99 -31.99 4.26
N GLY A 231 0.83 -32.05 3.61
CA GLY A 231 -0.40 -32.61 4.17
C GLY A 231 -1.23 -31.64 5.02
N TYR A 232 -0.78 -30.39 5.25
CA TYR A 232 -1.57 -29.39 6.00
C TYR A 232 -2.98 -29.18 5.43
N MET A 233 -3.10 -29.19 4.10
CA MET A 233 -4.37 -29.04 3.37
C MET A 233 -5.37 -30.19 3.64
N ASP A 234 -4.84 -31.38 3.92
CA ASP A 234 -5.61 -32.61 4.06
C ASP A 234 -5.96 -32.94 5.52
N MET A 235 -5.35 -32.23 6.47
CA MET A 235 -5.60 -32.45 7.90
C MET A 235 -7.07 -32.20 8.28
N PRO A 236 -7.61 -32.98 9.24
CA PRO A 236 -8.95 -32.76 9.74
C PRO A 236 -9.06 -31.41 10.45
N THR A 237 -10.25 -30.84 10.45
CA THR A 237 -10.55 -29.60 11.18
C THR A 237 -11.13 -29.95 12.54
N GLU A 238 -10.29 -29.99 13.56
CA GLU A 238 -10.68 -30.35 14.92
C GLU A 238 -10.66 -29.12 15.83
N LYS A 239 -11.55 -29.08 16.84
CA LYS A 239 -11.60 -27.95 17.79
C LYS A 239 -10.28 -27.75 18.52
N ALA A 240 -9.58 -28.84 18.85
CA ALA A 240 -8.30 -28.82 19.57
C ALA A 240 -7.19 -28.08 18.80
N HIS A 241 -7.26 -28.04 17.46
CA HIS A 241 -6.30 -27.32 16.61
C HIS A 241 -6.25 -25.81 16.88
N TYR A 242 -7.34 -25.25 17.42
CA TYR A 242 -7.50 -23.81 17.64
C TYR A 242 -7.41 -23.43 19.12
N GLU A 243 -7.13 -24.37 20.01
CA GLU A 243 -7.02 -24.09 21.43
C GLU A 243 -5.80 -23.18 21.72
N GLY A 244 -6.07 -22.05 22.38
CA GLY A 244 -5.07 -21.02 22.68
C GLY A 244 -4.64 -20.17 21.48
N VAL A 245 -5.30 -20.31 20.32
CA VAL A 245 -5.05 -19.45 19.15
C VAL A 245 -5.91 -18.18 19.27
N PRO A 246 -5.31 -16.97 19.17
CA PRO A 246 -6.06 -15.72 19.11
C PRO A 246 -7.08 -15.71 17.96
N GLN A 247 -8.31 -15.29 18.24
CA GLN A 247 -9.40 -15.32 17.26
C GLN A 247 -9.09 -14.49 15.99
N ASN A 248 -8.42 -13.34 16.16
CA ASN A 248 -8.02 -12.49 15.05
C ASN A 248 -7.03 -13.16 14.09
N ILE A 249 -6.17 -14.08 14.55
CA ILE A 249 -5.31 -14.88 13.66
C ILE A 249 -6.14 -15.87 12.85
N ILE A 250 -7.13 -16.50 13.49
CA ILE A 250 -8.04 -17.44 12.81
C ILE A 250 -8.81 -16.72 11.72
N ASP A 251 -9.40 -15.57 12.04
CA ASP A 251 -10.20 -14.78 11.11
C ASP A 251 -9.35 -14.22 9.96
N LEU A 252 -8.13 -13.77 10.25
CA LEU A 252 -7.19 -13.29 9.24
C LEU A 252 -6.72 -14.43 8.32
N ALA A 253 -6.37 -15.60 8.87
CA ALA A 253 -5.98 -16.76 8.07
C ALA A 253 -7.11 -17.26 7.15
N ARG A 254 -8.35 -17.10 7.59
CA ARG A 254 -9.58 -17.43 6.84
C ARG A 254 -9.98 -16.39 5.80
N SER A 255 -9.38 -15.21 5.85
CA SER A 255 -9.66 -14.14 4.89
C SER A 255 -9.01 -14.44 3.54
N PRO A 256 -9.64 -14.04 2.42
CA PRO A 256 -8.99 -14.06 1.13
C PRO A 256 -7.87 -13.00 1.11
N ILE A 257 -6.88 -13.23 0.26
CA ILE A 257 -5.84 -12.23 0.02
C ILE A 257 -6.35 -11.29 -1.06
N VAL A 258 -6.37 -10.00 -0.76
CA VAL A 258 -6.85 -8.92 -1.61
C VAL A 258 -5.85 -7.77 -1.63
N ARG A 259 -5.81 -7.00 -2.71
CA ARG A 259 -5.07 -5.74 -2.83
C ARG A 259 -5.80 -4.70 -3.69
N GLY A 260 -5.46 -3.43 -3.49
CA GLY A 260 -5.93 -2.28 -4.26
C GLY A 260 -7.13 -1.57 -3.65
N LYS A 261 -7.34 -0.32 -4.07
CA LYS A 261 -8.28 0.65 -3.48
C LYS A 261 -8.05 0.77 -1.96
N HIS A 262 -9.13 0.66 -1.18
CA HIS A 262 -9.14 0.75 0.28
C HIS A 262 -8.43 -0.40 0.99
N PHE A 263 -7.92 -1.40 0.24
CA PHE A 263 -7.01 -2.41 0.78
C PHE A 263 -5.54 -1.97 0.71
N GLY A 264 -5.27 -0.78 0.18
CA GLY A 264 -3.92 -0.26 -0.02
C GLY A 264 -3.21 -0.87 -1.23
N ILE A 265 -1.99 -0.39 -1.46
CA ILE A 265 -1.18 -0.72 -2.64
C ILE A 265 -0.82 -2.21 -2.67
N VAL A 266 -0.40 -2.75 -1.53
CA VAL A 266 0.07 -4.14 -1.38
C VAL A 266 -1.05 -5.08 -0.95
N GLY A 267 -2.05 -4.57 -0.22
CA GLY A 267 -3.14 -5.39 0.29
C GLY A 267 -2.86 -6.05 1.62
N ASN A 268 -3.60 -7.13 1.90
CA ASN A 268 -3.49 -7.93 3.12
C ASN A 268 -2.67 -9.22 2.93
N GLY A 269 -1.92 -9.36 1.83
CA GLY A 269 -1.19 -10.59 1.48
C GLY A 269 -0.27 -11.08 2.60
N ASN A 270 0.65 -10.24 3.05
CA ASN A 270 1.62 -10.57 4.09
C ASN A 270 0.96 -10.99 5.41
N PRO A 271 0.09 -10.18 6.05
CA PRO A 271 -0.53 -10.57 7.31
C PRO A 271 -1.38 -11.84 7.21
N VAL A 272 -2.13 -12.04 6.11
CA VAL A 272 -2.90 -13.27 5.90
C VAL A 272 -1.98 -14.48 5.76
N MET A 273 -0.90 -14.38 4.97
CA MET A 273 0.04 -15.48 4.79
C MET A 273 0.75 -15.85 6.10
N ARG A 274 1.18 -14.86 6.88
CA ARG A 274 1.78 -15.08 8.19
C ARG A 274 0.82 -15.73 9.18
N ALA A 275 -0.45 -15.31 9.19
CA ALA A 275 -1.48 -15.94 10.01
C ALA A 275 -1.64 -17.43 9.66
N ARG A 276 -1.65 -17.77 8.36
CA ARG A 276 -1.71 -19.16 7.89
C ARG A 276 -0.46 -19.96 8.26
N ASP A 277 0.72 -19.36 8.17
CA ASP A 277 1.98 -19.99 8.60
C ASP A 277 1.97 -20.31 10.12
N TYR A 278 1.48 -19.38 10.94
CA TYR A 278 1.34 -19.61 12.38
C TYR A 278 0.36 -20.74 12.71
N LEU A 279 -0.79 -20.78 12.01
CA LEU A 279 -1.73 -21.89 12.17
C LEU A 279 -1.14 -23.22 11.73
N ALA A 280 -0.46 -23.27 10.58
CA ALA A 280 0.21 -24.48 10.12
C ALA A 280 1.27 -24.97 11.11
N ALA A 281 2.10 -24.07 11.64
CA ALA A 281 3.08 -24.39 12.67
C ALA A 281 2.43 -24.92 13.96
N LYS A 282 1.38 -24.27 14.44
CA LYS A 282 0.64 -24.69 15.64
C LYS A 282 0.01 -26.06 15.45
N ILE A 283 -0.66 -26.29 14.33
CA ILE A 283 -1.43 -27.50 14.07
C ILE A 283 -0.53 -28.70 13.79
N MET A 284 0.51 -28.52 12.96
CA MET A 284 1.36 -29.63 12.56
C MET A 284 2.49 -29.93 13.54
N LYS A 285 2.98 -28.90 14.25
CA LYS A 285 4.20 -29.00 15.07
C LYS A 285 3.97 -28.66 16.54
N GLY A 286 2.76 -28.24 16.92
CA GLY A 286 2.45 -27.82 18.29
C GLY A 286 3.08 -26.48 18.69
N THR A 287 3.66 -25.74 17.73
CA THR A 287 4.39 -24.50 18.02
C THR A 287 3.45 -23.44 18.58
N PRO A 288 3.74 -22.83 19.74
CA PRO A 288 2.92 -21.75 20.28
C PRO A 288 3.02 -20.50 19.39
N ILE A 289 1.92 -19.76 19.31
CA ILE A 289 1.87 -18.49 18.58
C ILE A 289 2.57 -17.41 19.43
N PRO A 290 3.49 -16.61 18.86
CA PRO A 290 4.12 -15.51 19.57
C PRO A 290 3.11 -14.47 20.06
N ASN A 291 3.30 -13.93 21.26
CA ASN A 291 2.44 -12.87 21.80
C ASN A 291 2.51 -11.58 20.95
N ASP A 292 3.62 -11.36 20.26
CA ASP A 292 3.88 -10.20 19.39
C ASP A 292 3.74 -10.52 17.89
N TRP A 293 2.93 -11.52 17.53
CA TRP A 293 2.76 -12.00 16.15
C TRP A 293 2.40 -10.91 15.12
N MET A 294 1.78 -9.79 15.54
CA MET A 294 1.44 -8.68 14.64
C MET A 294 2.67 -7.88 14.16
N LYS A 295 3.73 -7.81 14.97
CA LYS A 295 4.95 -7.05 14.68
C LYS A 295 5.66 -7.52 13.40
N PRO A 296 5.93 -8.83 13.18
CA PRO A 296 6.52 -9.30 11.93
C PRO A 296 5.57 -9.21 10.72
N CYS A 297 4.27 -8.97 10.95
CA CYS A 297 3.26 -8.79 9.91
C CYS A 297 3.05 -7.32 9.53
N TYR A 298 3.68 -6.38 10.23
CA TYR A 298 3.51 -4.92 10.06
C TYR A 298 2.05 -4.46 10.17
N VAL A 299 1.29 -5.05 11.09
CA VAL A 299 -0.12 -4.69 11.32
C VAL A 299 -0.39 -4.27 12.76
N THR A 300 -1.48 -3.53 12.94
CA THR A 300 -2.08 -3.22 14.25
C THR A 300 -3.42 -3.96 14.39
N GLU A 301 -4.03 -3.94 15.58
CA GLU A 301 -5.38 -4.50 15.77
C GLU A 301 -6.43 -3.85 14.86
N GLU A 302 -6.32 -2.53 14.65
CA GLU A 302 -7.19 -1.78 13.74
C GLU A 302 -7.02 -2.25 12.30
N THR A 303 -5.76 -2.36 11.86
CA THR A 303 -5.43 -2.84 10.51
C THR A 303 -5.91 -4.28 10.28
N VAL A 304 -5.71 -5.18 11.25
CA VAL A 304 -6.19 -6.57 11.16
C VAL A 304 -7.71 -6.60 11.03
N SER A 305 -8.42 -5.80 11.83
CA SER A 305 -9.89 -5.72 11.76
C SER A 305 -10.37 -5.25 10.39
N SER A 306 -9.65 -4.32 9.74
CA SER A 306 -9.97 -3.86 8.38
C SER A 306 -9.70 -4.90 7.29
N PHE A 307 -8.80 -5.85 7.55
CA PHE A 307 -8.43 -6.92 6.62
C PHE A 307 -9.25 -8.20 6.77
N ILE A 308 -9.98 -8.35 7.86
CA ILE A 308 -10.94 -9.44 8.03
C ILE A 308 -12.14 -9.14 7.12
N LEU A 309 -12.20 -9.90 6.03
CA LEU A 309 -13.20 -9.71 5.00
C LEU A 309 -14.39 -10.63 5.18
N ASP A 310 -15.59 -10.05 5.04
CA ASP A 310 -16.78 -10.86 4.84
C ASP A 310 -16.69 -11.60 3.49
N LEU A 311 -16.92 -12.91 3.54
CA LEU A 311 -16.94 -13.81 2.39
C LEU A 311 -18.27 -13.74 1.62
N ALA A 312 -18.94 -12.58 1.66
CA ALA A 312 -20.19 -12.33 0.94
C ALA A 312 -20.04 -12.67 -0.55
N GLU A 313 -18.88 -12.34 -1.15
CA GLU A 313 -18.53 -12.72 -2.51
C GLU A 313 -17.51 -13.87 -2.53
N LYS A 314 -18.00 -15.03 -2.97
CA LYS A 314 -17.24 -16.28 -3.11
C LYS A 314 -16.78 -16.43 -4.55
N PHE A 315 -15.46 -16.43 -4.76
CA PHE A 315 -14.89 -16.67 -6.08
C PHE A 315 -13.99 -17.90 -6.09
N HIS A 316 -13.86 -18.47 -7.27
CA HIS A 316 -12.94 -19.56 -7.56
C HIS A 316 -12.05 -19.17 -8.72
N CYS A 317 -10.83 -19.68 -8.70
CA CYS A 317 -9.88 -19.52 -9.77
C CYS A 317 -10.39 -20.26 -11.03
N PRO A 318 -10.44 -19.61 -12.21
CA PRO A 318 -10.82 -20.27 -13.45
C PRO A 318 -9.84 -21.39 -13.88
N LYS A 319 -8.61 -21.36 -13.37
CA LYS A 319 -7.55 -22.31 -13.76
C LYS A 319 -7.55 -23.59 -12.93
N CYS A 320 -7.58 -23.47 -11.60
CA CYS A 320 -7.49 -24.62 -10.69
C CYS A 320 -8.75 -24.89 -9.87
N LEU A 321 -9.80 -24.06 -10.02
CA LEU A 321 -11.04 -24.10 -9.22
C LEU A 321 -10.84 -23.86 -7.71
N GLY A 322 -9.61 -23.55 -7.28
CA GLY A 322 -9.30 -23.20 -5.90
C GLY A 322 -9.94 -21.88 -5.47
N PRO A 323 -10.12 -21.65 -4.17
CA PRO A 323 -10.76 -20.45 -3.65
C PRO A 323 -9.90 -19.20 -3.91
N VAL A 324 -10.55 -18.09 -4.27
CA VAL A 324 -9.89 -16.80 -4.54
C VAL A 324 -10.60 -15.67 -3.80
#